data_AF-A0A4Q2Y7F2-F1
#
_entry.id   AF-A0A4Q2Y7F2-F1
#
_cell.length_a   1.000
_cell.length_b   1.000
_cell.length_c   1.000
_cell.angle_alpha   90.00
_cell.angle_beta   90.00
_cell.angle_gamma   90.00
#
_symmetry.space_group_name_H-M   'P 1'
#
loop_
_entity.id
_entity.type
_entity.pdbx_description
1 polymer ?
#
loop_
_entity_poly.entity_id
_entity_poly.type
_entity_poly.pdbx_seq_one_letter_code
_entity_poly.pdbx_strand_id
1 'polypeptide(L)'
;MRCGRIRQHAHSPFLQLRTPDKELVYGSPGTGHNELTHMQNNPPLPQTPRWLSRARLTAGAAGLAAAALSLAACGPGKVNTSIKRERAEVRRETGELPPAGTAKRLEREQSVFLRRHAKDPVDWYPWGAEAFAKAQAEGRLVLVSIGYASCPWSQRMQDETFSDPVTARFMNRHFVNVLVDCGERTEVNNIYINFLFWKSRQSGWPLHLWLTPEGLPVFSGNYFPAKSSGNQAAWNPIIEHIQNSYADDPAHVQGKALEVVREYGREYRKLWKSTGAPPASAAQAACFDRLRSMFDPVHGGFTQAPKFALPYALEFLLNYTARLGEDRVGRKKEAENMLSVSLSNLARGGIHDQLGGGFHRYSMDIYWAVPQFEKMLYDQGALAGVLAEAAVTLNRPEYLETVR
;
A
#
# COMPACT_ATOMS: atom_id res chain seq x y z
N MET A 1 -14.26 60.73 -31.37
CA MET A 1 -14.96 61.27 -32.56
C MET A 1 -15.40 60.10 -33.45
N ARG A 2 -16.61 60.22 -34.00
CA ARG A 2 -17.41 59.33 -34.89
C ARG A 2 -16.63 58.30 -35.73
N CYS A 3 -16.98 57.00 -35.70
CA CYS A 3 -18.15 56.31 -36.27
C CYS A 3 -18.04 56.04 -37.79
N GLY A 4 -18.02 54.76 -38.17
CA GLY A 4 -18.17 54.27 -39.54
C GLY A 4 -18.55 52.77 -39.53
N ARG A 5 -19.84 52.49 -39.69
CA ARG A 5 -20.46 51.15 -39.81
C ARG A 5 -20.16 50.54 -41.19
N ILE A 6 -19.92 49.23 -41.26
CA ILE A 6 -20.29 48.41 -42.42
C ILE A 6 -21.02 47.15 -41.95
N ARG A 7 -22.08 46.81 -42.70
CA ARG A 7 -23.15 45.86 -42.42
C ARG A 7 -22.78 44.39 -42.66
N GLN A 8 -23.59 43.56 -42.03
CA GLN A 8 -23.76 42.11 -42.16
C GLN A 8 -23.97 41.62 -43.60
N HIS A 9 -23.44 40.44 -43.90
CA HIS A 9 -24.09 39.46 -44.78
C HIS A 9 -24.09 38.09 -44.08
N ALA A 10 -25.29 37.58 -43.88
CA ALA A 10 -25.60 36.25 -43.41
C ALA A 10 -25.52 35.26 -44.57
N HIS A 11 -25.00 34.05 -44.34
CA HIS A 11 -25.49 32.81 -44.94
C HIS A 11 -25.06 31.62 -44.09
N SER A 12 -26.05 30.95 -43.51
CA SER A 12 -25.99 29.60 -42.96
C SER A 12 -26.29 28.59 -44.08
N PRO A 13 -25.79 27.35 -43.98
CA PRO A 13 -26.59 26.20 -44.38
C PRO A 13 -26.81 25.25 -43.20
N PHE A 14 -28.09 25.11 -42.86
CA PHE A 14 -28.67 24.05 -42.05
C PHE A 14 -28.36 22.67 -42.64
N LEU A 15 -27.89 21.74 -41.80
CA LEU A 15 -28.09 20.31 -42.03
C LEU A 15 -29.01 19.79 -40.91
N GLN A 16 -30.21 19.39 -41.30
CA GLN A 16 -31.23 18.80 -40.43
C GLN A 16 -30.79 17.39 -39.99
N LEU A 17 -30.81 17.12 -38.69
CA LEU A 17 -30.94 15.78 -38.16
C LEU A 17 -32.17 15.72 -37.25
N ARG A 18 -33.09 14.83 -37.62
CA ARG A 18 -34.37 14.53 -36.97
C ARG A 18 -34.12 13.93 -35.58
N THR A 19 -34.84 14.44 -34.58
CA THR A 19 -35.06 13.81 -33.27
C THR A 19 -36.20 12.80 -33.34
N PRO A 20 -36.14 11.66 -32.63
CA PRO A 20 -37.33 10.97 -32.16
C PRO A 20 -37.71 11.49 -30.76
N ASP A 21 -38.98 11.86 -30.64
CA ASP A 21 -39.65 12.22 -29.40
C ASP A 21 -39.48 11.16 -28.31
N LYS A 22 -39.10 11.63 -27.11
CA LYS A 22 -39.55 11.07 -25.82
C LYS A 22 -39.35 12.13 -24.75
N GLU A 23 -40.48 12.66 -24.28
CA GLU A 23 -40.58 13.57 -23.15
C GLU A 23 -39.91 13.00 -21.90
N LEU A 24 -39.00 13.75 -21.29
CA LEU A 24 -38.65 13.62 -19.89
C LEU A 24 -38.77 15.00 -19.25
N VAL A 25 -39.85 15.16 -18.48
CA VAL A 25 -40.18 16.35 -17.70
C VAL A 25 -39.11 16.56 -16.63
N TYR A 26 -38.42 17.70 -16.66
CA TYR A 26 -37.55 18.17 -15.59
C TYR A 26 -38.40 18.66 -14.41
N GLY A 27 -38.41 17.90 -13.31
CA GLY A 27 -38.92 18.36 -12.00
C GLY A 27 -37.78 18.99 -11.17
N SER A 28 -38.04 20.16 -10.60
CA SER A 28 -37.15 20.86 -9.66
C SER A 28 -36.82 20.00 -8.43
N PRO A 29 -35.60 20.10 -7.85
CA PRO A 29 -35.29 19.39 -6.62
C PRO A 29 -35.91 20.10 -5.41
N GLY A 30 -37.06 19.59 -4.98
CA GLY A 30 -37.60 19.81 -3.64
C GLY A 30 -36.85 18.96 -2.61
N THR A 31 -36.68 19.55 -1.44
CA THR A 31 -36.13 19.00 -0.19
C THR A 31 -36.43 17.51 0.05
N GLY A 32 -35.40 16.67 -0.04
CA GLY A 32 -35.45 15.23 0.28
C GLY A 32 -34.76 14.92 1.60
N HIS A 33 -35.53 14.45 2.57
CA HIS A 33 -35.07 13.86 3.82
C HIS A 33 -34.33 12.52 3.58
N ASN A 34 -33.22 12.34 4.28
CA ASN A 34 -32.56 11.09 4.71
C ASN A 34 -32.85 9.79 3.93
N GLU A 35 -31.93 9.42 3.04
CA GLU A 35 -31.61 8.01 2.72
C GLU A 35 -30.22 7.66 3.28
N LEU A 36 -30.17 7.35 4.57
CA LEU A 36 -28.98 6.81 5.27
C LEU A 36 -29.23 5.39 5.79
N THR A 37 -30.31 4.73 5.36
CA THR A 37 -30.80 3.47 5.96
C THR A 37 -30.44 2.20 5.19
N HIS A 38 -29.70 2.26 4.07
CA HIS A 38 -29.36 1.07 3.28
C HIS A 38 -27.92 0.52 3.44
N MET A 39 -27.08 1.07 4.33
CA MET A 39 -25.74 0.51 4.63
C MET A 39 -25.67 -0.42 5.86
N GLN A 40 -26.81 -0.89 6.41
CA GLN A 40 -26.80 -1.70 7.64
C GLN A 40 -26.79 -3.21 7.46
N ASN A 41 -26.84 -3.75 6.23
CA ASN A 41 -26.92 -5.21 6.02
C ASN A 41 -25.75 -5.73 5.16
N ASN A 42 -24.54 -5.75 5.72
CA ASN A 42 -23.47 -6.60 5.21
C ASN A 42 -23.61 -8.01 5.82
N PRO A 43 -23.53 -9.09 5.03
CA PRO A 43 -23.44 -10.45 5.57
C PRO A 43 -22.18 -10.58 6.44
N PRO A 44 -22.18 -11.45 7.47
CA PRO A 44 -21.04 -11.60 8.37
C PRO A 44 -19.79 -12.02 7.60
N LEU A 45 -18.68 -11.32 7.84
CA LEU A 45 -17.36 -11.59 7.26
C LEU A 45 -16.97 -13.07 7.47
N PRO A 46 -16.46 -13.78 6.45
CA PRO A 46 -15.78 -15.04 6.66
C PRO A 46 -14.52 -14.81 7.52
N GLN A 47 -14.63 -15.22 8.78
CA GLN A 47 -13.64 -15.24 9.88
C GLN A 47 -12.41 -14.32 9.74
N THR A 48 -12.56 -13.10 10.26
CA THR A 48 -11.46 -12.26 10.76
C THR A 48 -10.59 -13.03 11.78
N PRO A 49 -9.27 -12.79 11.85
CA PRO A 49 -8.41 -13.43 12.84
C PRO A 49 -8.94 -13.27 14.28
N ARG A 50 -9.13 -14.38 14.99
CA ARG A 50 -9.76 -14.46 16.32
C ARG A 50 -9.10 -13.61 17.42
N TRP A 51 -7.89 -13.09 17.21
CA TRP A 51 -7.19 -12.26 18.20
C TRP A 51 -7.75 -10.83 18.32
N LEU A 52 -8.53 -10.34 17.34
CA LEU A 52 -9.15 -9.01 17.40
C LEU A 52 -10.28 -8.91 18.45
N SER A 53 -10.88 -10.03 18.88
CA SER A 53 -12.13 -10.03 19.68
C SER A 53 -11.96 -10.26 21.18
N ARG A 54 -10.75 -10.42 21.74
CA ARG A 54 -10.57 -10.90 23.15
C ARG A 54 -9.81 -10.00 24.15
N ALA A 55 -9.51 -8.75 23.86
CA ALA A 55 -8.72 -7.92 24.81
C ALA A 55 -9.60 -7.11 25.80
N ARG A 56 -9.80 -7.62 27.03
CA ARG A 56 -10.21 -6.82 28.21
C ARG A 56 -8.98 -6.24 28.92
N LEU A 57 -9.12 -5.01 29.42
CA LEU A 57 -8.07 -4.09 29.87
C LEU A 57 -7.68 -4.28 31.35
N THR A 58 -6.39 -4.13 31.64
CA THR A 58 -5.89 -3.36 32.79
C THR A 58 -4.71 -2.51 32.33
N ALA A 59 -4.66 -1.26 32.80
CA ALA A 59 -3.84 -0.18 32.25
C ALA A 59 -2.52 0.00 33.01
N GLY A 60 -1.47 0.37 32.28
CA GLY A 60 -0.18 0.84 32.80
C GLY A 60 0.63 1.41 31.64
N ALA A 61 1.12 2.64 31.78
CA ALA A 61 1.64 3.49 30.70
C ALA A 61 3.18 3.54 30.62
N ALA A 62 3.67 4.26 29.59
CA ALA A 62 5.05 4.59 29.18
C ALA A 62 5.65 3.57 28.17
N GLY A 63 6.30 3.94 27.06
CA GLY A 63 6.79 5.21 26.52
C GLY A 63 7.85 4.86 25.45
N LEU A 64 7.91 5.60 24.34
CA LEU A 64 8.59 5.29 23.07
C LEU A 64 10.13 5.22 23.11
N ALA A 65 10.68 4.39 22.19
CA ALA A 65 11.79 4.64 21.24
C ALA A 65 12.97 3.65 21.28
N ALA A 66 13.09 2.84 20.22
CA ALA A 66 14.30 2.40 19.50
C ALA A 66 13.98 1.12 18.71
N ALA A 67 14.06 1.18 17.37
CA ALA A 67 14.06 -0.01 16.54
C ALA A 67 15.43 -0.69 16.67
N ALA A 68 15.61 -1.45 17.74
CA ALA A 68 16.72 -2.37 17.90
C ALA A 68 16.25 -3.76 17.49
N LEU A 69 17.06 -4.44 16.66
CA LEU A 69 17.09 -5.90 16.64
C LEU A 69 17.44 -6.37 18.06
N SER A 70 16.43 -6.53 18.91
CA SER A 70 16.60 -7.02 20.28
C SER A 70 15.87 -8.35 20.43
N LEU A 71 16.42 -9.36 19.76
CA LEU A 71 16.36 -10.75 20.23
C LEU A 71 17.76 -11.13 20.72
N ALA A 72 18.24 -10.45 21.76
CA ALA A 72 19.45 -10.87 22.48
C ALA A 72 19.49 -10.25 23.89
N ALA A 73 19.12 -11.06 24.89
CA ALA A 73 19.76 -11.10 26.21
C ALA A 73 19.23 -12.32 26.99
N CYS A 74 19.98 -13.42 26.96
CA CYS A 74 19.79 -14.54 27.88
C CYS A 74 20.14 -14.11 29.32
N GLY A 75 19.18 -14.21 30.23
CA GLY A 75 19.45 -14.39 31.66
C GLY A 75 19.50 -15.89 31.99
N PRO A 76 20.31 -16.33 32.98
CA PRO A 76 20.59 -17.74 33.19
C PRO A 76 19.43 -18.42 33.93
N GLY A 77 18.42 -18.86 33.17
CA GLY A 77 17.46 -19.87 33.62
C GLY A 77 18.05 -21.25 33.39
N LYS A 78 18.40 -21.97 34.46
CA LYS A 78 18.89 -23.34 34.40
C LYS A 78 17.81 -24.27 33.81
N VAL A 79 18.03 -24.74 32.57
CA VAL A 79 17.49 -26.02 32.11
C VAL A 79 18.59 -26.75 31.36
N ASN A 80 18.90 -27.95 31.84
CA ASN A 80 19.98 -28.80 31.39
C ASN A 80 19.44 -29.78 30.34
N THR A 81 19.94 -29.67 29.10
CA THR A 81 20.26 -30.75 28.12
C THR A 81 20.53 -30.06 26.77
N SER A 82 21.74 -29.54 26.55
CA SER A 82 22.11 -28.92 25.27
C SER A 82 22.53 -29.98 24.25
N ILE A 83 21.55 -30.61 23.60
CA ILE A 83 21.77 -30.96 22.20
C ILE A 83 21.93 -29.61 21.51
N LYS A 84 23.16 -29.22 21.13
CA LYS A 84 23.38 -28.05 20.29
C LYS A 84 22.61 -28.31 19.00
N ARG A 85 21.42 -27.73 18.87
CA ARG A 85 20.69 -27.73 17.60
C ARG A 85 21.60 -27.09 16.57
N GLU A 86 21.86 -27.84 15.51
CA GLU A 86 22.60 -27.30 14.38
C GLU A 86 21.78 -26.17 13.78
N ARG A 87 22.42 -25.01 13.55
CA ARG A 87 21.73 -23.87 12.96
C ARG A 87 21.33 -24.21 11.53
N ALA A 88 20.07 -23.91 11.20
CA ALA A 88 19.57 -23.97 9.86
C ALA A 88 20.25 -22.86 9.02
N GLU A 89 20.87 -23.25 7.92
CA GLU A 89 21.55 -22.36 6.97
C GLU A 89 21.14 -22.74 5.54
N VAL A 90 20.74 -21.76 4.73
CA VAL A 90 20.30 -21.97 3.34
C VAL A 90 21.39 -22.67 2.52
N ARG A 91 22.65 -22.25 2.67
CA ARG A 91 23.78 -22.85 1.92
C ARG A 91 23.99 -24.35 2.16
N ARG A 92 23.43 -24.91 3.24
CA ARG A 92 23.54 -26.34 3.58
C ARG A 92 22.39 -27.18 3.02
N GLU A 93 21.42 -26.55 2.36
CA GLU A 93 20.27 -27.23 1.78
C GLU A 93 20.65 -28.06 0.54
N THR A 94 20.81 -29.36 0.76
CA THR A 94 21.04 -30.37 -0.27
C THR A 94 19.78 -31.21 -0.53
N GLY A 95 19.78 -31.96 -1.62
CA GLY A 95 18.67 -32.82 -2.04
C GLY A 95 17.91 -32.28 -3.25
N GLU A 96 17.13 -33.16 -3.86
CA GLU A 96 16.24 -32.78 -4.95
C GLU A 96 15.08 -31.95 -4.39
N LEU A 97 14.76 -30.86 -5.09
CA LEU A 97 13.45 -30.28 -4.90
C LEU A 97 12.41 -31.27 -5.41
N PRO A 98 11.22 -31.33 -4.80
CA PRO A 98 10.10 -31.91 -5.51
C PRO A 98 9.96 -31.18 -6.87
N PRO A 99 9.56 -31.88 -7.94
CA PRO A 99 9.56 -31.33 -9.31
C PRO A 99 8.87 -29.96 -9.37
N ALA A 100 9.40 -29.04 -10.20
CA ALA A 100 8.77 -27.74 -10.46
C ALA A 100 7.28 -27.93 -10.76
N GLY A 101 6.41 -27.21 -10.04
CA GLY A 101 4.97 -27.47 -10.04
C GLY A 101 4.42 -28.18 -8.78
N THR A 102 5.03 -28.00 -7.60
CA THR A 102 4.40 -28.39 -6.33
C THR A 102 3.36 -27.38 -5.86
N ALA A 103 3.46 -26.13 -6.28
CA ALA A 103 2.41 -25.13 -6.15
C ALA A 103 1.24 -25.36 -7.15
N LYS A 104 0.87 -26.62 -7.44
CA LYS A 104 -0.32 -26.95 -8.28
C LYS A 104 -1.59 -26.24 -7.77
N ARG A 105 -1.62 -25.95 -6.47
CA ARG A 105 -2.66 -25.17 -5.82
C ARG A 105 -2.89 -23.82 -6.52
N LEU A 106 -1.81 -23.18 -6.99
CA LEU A 106 -1.88 -21.88 -7.65
C LEU A 106 -2.24 -21.96 -9.14
N GLU A 107 -2.13 -23.11 -9.80
CA GLU A 107 -2.39 -23.23 -11.25
C GLU A 107 -3.84 -22.86 -11.63
N ARG A 108 -4.78 -23.05 -10.70
CA ARG A 108 -6.22 -22.82 -10.89
C ARG A 108 -6.72 -21.53 -10.25
N GLU A 109 -5.83 -20.73 -9.67
CA GLU A 109 -6.20 -19.43 -9.11
C GLU A 109 -6.59 -18.46 -10.24
N GLN A 110 -7.52 -17.55 -9.95
CA GLN A 110 -7.94 -16.54 -10.93
C GLN A 110 -6.80 -15.56 -11.22
N SER A 111 -6.11 -15.15 -10.15
CA SER A 111 -4.98 -14.23 -10.20
C SER A 111 -3.91 -14.71 -11.19
N VAL A 112 -3.58 -13.82 -12.13
CA VAL A 112 -2.43 -13.98 -13.01
C VAL A 112 -1.12 -13.97 -12.21
N PHE A 113 -1.06 -13.18 -11.14
CA PHE A 113 0.09 -13.15 -10.23
C PHE A 113 0.29 -14.52 -9.59
N LEU A 114 -0.72 -15.11 -8.94
CA LEU A 114 -0.60 -16.42 -8.31
C LEU A 114 -0.25 -17.52 -9.33
N ARG A 115 -0.92 -17.55 -10.50
CA ARG A 115 -0.62 -18.53 -11.55
C ARG A 115 0.82 -18.42 -12.08
N ARG A 116 1.39 -17.22 -12.15
CA ARG A 116 2.81 -17.02 -12.54
C ARG A 116 3.77 -17.70 -11.58
N HIS A 117 3.43 -17.79 -10.29
CA HIS A 117 4.21 -18.45 -9.26
C HIS A 117 3.94 -19.97 -9.13
N ALA A 118 3.00 -20.52 -9.90
CA ALA A 118 2.67 -21.95 -9.84
C ALA A 118 3.83 -22.88 -10.27
N LYS A 119 4.78 -22.33 -11.05
CA LYS A 119 5.98 -23.04 -11.52
C LYS A 119 7.21 -22.82 -10.64
N ASP A 120 7.11 -21.97 -9.62
CA ASP A 120 8.21 -21.74 -8.69
C ASP A 120 8.56 -23.05 -7.96
N PRO A 121 9.83 -23.24 -7.57
CA PRO A 121 10.23 -24.35 -6.70
C PRO A 121 9.69 -24.23 -5.27
N VAL A 122 9.21 -23.05 -4.86
CA VAL A 122 8.56 -22.84 -3.56
C VAL A 122 7.15 -23.46 -3.57
N ASP A 123 6.84 -24.27 -2.56
CA ASP A 123 5.51 -24.89 -2.35
C ASP A 123 4.53 -23.84 -1.80
N TRP A 124 4.05 -22.97 -2.70
CA TRP A 124 3.10 -21.92 -2.36
C TRP A 124 1.69 -22.46 -2.12
N TYR A 125 1.07 -21.96 -1.05
CA TYR A 125 -0.37 -22.02 -0.80
C TYR A 125 -1.02 -20.69 -1.14
N PRO A 126 -2.26 -20.68 -1.66
CA PRO A 126 -3.06 -19.47 -1.63
C PRO A 126 -3.43 -19.14 -0.18
N TRP A 127 -3.81 -17.89 0.08
CA TRP A 127 -4.29 -17.48 1.39
C TRP A 127 -5.59 -18.20 1.77
N GLY A 128 -5.54 -19.04 2.80
CA GLY A 128 -6.72 -19.77 3.28
C GLY A 128 -6.44 -20.64 4.49
N ALA A 129 -7.51 -21.26 5.01
CA ALA A 129 -7.47 -22.08 6.22
C ALA A 129 -6.54 -23.31 6.10
N GLU A 130 -6.38 -23.87 4.89
CA GLU A 130 -5.51 -25.02 4.63
C GLU A 130 -4.06 -24.77 5.05
N ALA A 131 -3.51 -23.60 4.68
CA ALA A 131 -2.14 -23.22 5.01
C ALA A 131 -1.94 -23.10 6.52
N PHE A 132 -2.87 -22.45 7.23
CA PHE A 132 -2.79 -22.30 8.68
C PHE A 132 -3.04 -23.62 9.43
N ALA A 133 -3.90 -24.49 8.92
CA ALA A 133 -4.09 -25.82 9.48
C ALA A 133 -2.81 -26.67 9.37
N LYS A 134 -2.14 -26.63 8.21
CA LYS A 134 -0.83 -27.27 8.02
C LYS A 134 0.22 -26.69 8.97
N ALA A 135 0.27 -25.36 9.10
CA ALA A 135 1.20 -24.68 9.99
C ALA A 135 1.01 -25.10 11.46
N GLN A 136 -0.24 -25.27 11.90
CA GLN A 136 -0.55 -25.76 13.24
C GLN A 136 -0.19 -27.23 13.43
N ALA A 137 -0.51 -28.08 12.45
CA ALA A 137 -0.19 -29.50 12.50
C ALA A 137 1.32 -29.77 12.53
N GLU A 138 2.10 -28.98 11.79
CA GLU A 138 3.57 -29.12 11.69
C GLU A 138 4.32 -28.25 12.71
N GLY A 139 3.62 -27.37 13.44
CA GLY A 139 4.23 -26.42 14.39
C GLY A 139 5.17 -25.40 13.73
N ARG A 140 4.93 -25.03 12.47
CA ARG A 140 5.82 -24.19 11.64
C ARG A 140 5.27 -22.78 11.45
N LEU A 141 6.17 -21.80 11.33
CA LEU A 141 5.80 -20.44 10.97
C LEU A 141 5.18 -20.39 9.56
N VAL A 142 4.28 -19.43 9.34
CA VAL A 142 3.71 -19.11 8.03
C VAL A 142 4.47 -17.95 7.44
N LEU A 143 5.14 -18.14 6.31
CA LEU A 143 5.69 -17.05 5.52
C LEU A 143 4.62 -16.58 4.54
N VAL A 144 4.15 -15.35 4.69
CA VAL A 144 3.17 -14.71 3.82
C VAL A 144 3.89 -13.71 2.94
N SER A 145 3.82 -13.91 1.62
CA SER A 145 4.32 -12.97 0.62
C SER A 145 3.15 -12.35 -0.13
N ILE A 146 3.03 -11.03 -0.08
CA ILE A 146 1.96 -10.26 -0.71
C ILE A 146 2.55 -9.44 -1.85
N GLY A 147 1.98 -9.56 -3.04
CA GLY A 147 2.41 -8.86 -4.24
C GLY A 147 1.28 -8.77 -5.27
N TYR A 148 1.63 -8.41 -6.50
CA TYR A 148 0.72 -8.35 -7.63
C TYR A 148 1.51 -8.33 -8.95
N ALA A 149 0.84 -8.63 -10.07
CA ALA A 149 1.50 -9.01 -11.32
C ALA A 149 2.39 -7.92 -11.93
N SER A 150 2.02 -6.64 -11.85
CA SER A 150 2.79 -5.53 -12.45
C SER A 150 3.85 -4.93 -11.51
N CYS A 151 3.96 -5.42 -10.27
CA CYS A 151 4.93 -4.92 -9.31
C CYS A 151 6.36 -5.33 -9.72
N PRO A 152 7.26 -4.39 -10.06
CA PRO A 152 8.62 -4.71 -10.49
C PRO A 152 9.43 -5.42 -9.40
N TRP A 153 9.21 -5.04 -8.14
CA TRP A 153 9.92 -5.61 -7.00
C TRP A 153 9.42 -7.01 -6.67
N SER A 154 8.13 -7.31 -6.90
CA SER A 154 7.60 -8.67 -6.71
C SER A 154 8.14 -9.61 -7.80
N GLN A 155 8.21 -9.12 -9.03
CA GLN A 155 8.86 -9.86 -10.13
C GLN A 155 10.33 -10.12 -9.83
N ARG A 156 11.07 -9.09 -9.36
CA ARG A 156 12.47 -9.26 -8.98
C ARG A 156 12.65 -10.26 -7.84
N MET A 157 11.79 -10.24 -6.82
CA MET A 157 11.81 -11.28 -5.77
C MET A 157 11.57 -12.68 -6.34
N GLN A 158 10.63 -12.83 -7.28
CA GLN A 158 10.40 -14.11 -7.95
C GLN A 158 11.67 -14.58 -8.66
N ASP A 159 12.21 -13.73 -9.52
CA ASP A 159 13.30 -14.09 -10.43
C ASP A 159 14.63 -14.32 -9.70
N GLU A 160 14.93 -13.54 -8.65
CA GLU A 160 16.20 -13.63 -7.93
C GLU A 160 16.17 -14.57 -6.71
N THR A 161 15.01 -14.77 -6.08
CA THR A 161 14.90 -15.43 -4.77
C THR A 161 13.99 -16.65 -4.79
N PHE A 162 12.73 -16.51 -5.22
CA PHE A 162 11.78 -17.62 -5.16
C PHE A 162 12.04 -18.69 -6.24
N SER A 163 12.74 -18.33 -7.31
CA SER A 163 13.22 -19.25 -8.34
C SER A 163 14.47 -20.04 -7.93
N ASP A 164 15.21 -19.60 -6.91
CA ASP A 164 16.47 -20.24 -6.50
C ASP A 164 16.21 -21.58 -5.79
N PRO A 165 16.69 -22.71 -6.34
CA PRO A 165 16.38 -24.02 -5.79
C PRO A 165 16.82 -24.23 -4.34
N VAL A 166 17.96 -23.65 -3.95
CA VAL A 166 18.54 -23.83 -2.61
C VAL A 166 17.70 -23.07 -1.58
N THR A 167 17.36 -21.83 -1.88
CA THR A 167 16.48 -20.98 -1.07
C THR A 167 15.08 -21.56 -0.96
N ALA A 168 14.52 -22.07 -2.06
CA ALA A 168 13.21 -22.70 -2.05
C ALA A 168 13.16 -23.97 -1.19
N ARG A 169 14.21 -24.80 -1.17
CA ARG A 169 14.29 -25.96 -0.26
C ARG A 169 14.25 -25.53 1.20
N PHE A 170 15.03 -24.52 1.56
CA PHE A 170 15.01 -23.96 2.91
C PHE A 170 13.59 -23.50 3.29
N MET A 171 12.97 -22.70 2.41
CA MET A 171 11.63 -22.19 2.63
C MET A 171 10.61 -23.32 2.80
N ASN A 172 10.62 -24.31 1.91
CA ASN A 172 9.70 -25.46 1.93
C ASN A 172 9.91 -26.39 3.13
N ARG A 173 11.11 -26.42 3.71
CA ARG A 173 11.44 -27.21 4.90
C ARG A 173 11.04 -26.51 6.20
N HIS A 174 11.14 -25.18 6.24
CA HIS A 174 11.00 -24.43 7.49
C HIS A 174 9.70 -23.64 7.63
N PHE A 175 9.10 -23.18 6.53
CA PHE A 175 7.86 -22.39 6.57
C PHE A 175 6.71 -23.02 5.79
N VAL A 176 5.48 -22.73 6.20
CA VAL A 176 4.33 -22.86 5.28
C VAL A 176 4.29 -21.58 4.44
N ASN A 177 4.58 -21.71 3.16
CA ASN A 177 4.71 -20.56 2.25
C ASN A 177 3.35 -20.21 1.67
N VAL A 178 2.90 -18.97 1.87
CA VAL A 178 1.62 -18.44 1.42
C VAL A 178 1.86 -17.26 0.50
N LEU A 179 1.24 -17.28 -0.66
CA LEU A 179 1.28 -16.19 -1.63
C LEU A 179 -0.10 -15.52 -1.71
N VAL A 180 -0.11 -14.18 -1.74
CA VAL A 180 -1.33 -13.37 -1.76
C VAL A 180 -1.22 -12.34 -2.88
N ASP A 181 -2.24 -12.29 -3.74
CA ASP A 181 -2.45 -11.15 -4.64
C ASP A 181 -3.17 -10.02 -3.88
N CYS A 182 -2.56 -8.84 -3.79
CA CYS A 182 -3.15 -7.72 -3.08
C CYS A 182 -4.41 -7.17 -3.76
N GLY A 183 -4.57 -7.36 -5.07
CA GLY A 183 -5.75 -6.93 -5.82
C GLY A 183 -6.97 -7.83 -5.59
N GLU A 184 -6.75 -9.13 -5.37
CA GLU A 184 -7.84 -10.07 -5.05
C GLU A 184 -8.16 -10.10 -3.55
N ARG A 185 -7.14 -9.92 -2.69
CA ARG A 185 -7.26 -9.98 -1.22
C ARG A 185 -6.90 -8.66 -0.57
N THR A 186 -7.62 -7.60 -0.97
CA THR A 186 -7.40 -6.24 -0.48
C THR A 186 -7.50 -6.13 1.05
N GLU A 187 -8.34 -6.95 1.69
CA GLU A 187 -8.50 -7.00 3.13
C GLU A 187 -7.25 -7.52 3.84
N VAL A 188 -6.64 -8.58 3.32
CA VAL A 188 -5.40 -9.17 3.85
C VAL A 188 -4.26 -8.17 3.68
N ASN A 189 -4.15 -7.61 2.47
CA ASN A 189 -3.17 -6.60 2.16
C ASN A 189 -3.25 -5.40 3.12
N ASN A 190 -4.44 -4.82 3.28
CA ASN A 190 -4.62 -3.59 4.04
C ASN A 190 -4.31 -3.79 5.53
N ILE A 191 -4.63 -4.96 6.10
CA ILE A 191 -4.25 -5.26 7.49
C ILE A 191 -2.73 -5.26 7.64
N TYR A 192 -2.02 -5.96 6.75
CA TYR A 192 -0.59 -6.17 6.93
C TYR A 192 0.29 -5.02 6.47
N ILE A 193 -0.12 -4.26 5.44
CA ILE A 193 0.60 -3.05 5.03
C ILE A 193 0.49 -1.96 6.10
N ASN A 194 -0.66 -1.86 6.78
CA ASN A 194 -0.83 -0.94 7.92
C ASN A 194 -0.02 -1.38 9.13
N PHE A 195 0.08 -2.70 9.38
CA PHE A 195 0.94 -3.23 10.44
C PHE A 195 2.42 -2.91 10.17
N LEU A 196 2.91 -3.15 8.95
CA LEU A 196 4.27 -2.81 8.55
C LEU A 196 4.52 -1.31 8.72
N PHE A 197 3.62 -0.45 8.25
CA PHE A 197 3.76 1.00 8.37
C PHE A 197 3.80 1.46 9.82
N TRP A 198 2.98 0.88 10.70
CA TRP A 198 3.03 1.16 12.13
C TRP A 198 4.38 0.75 12.74
N LYS A 199 4.90 -0.42 12.38
CA LYS A 199 6.12 -1.01 12.97
C LYS A 199 7.40 -0.35 12.48
N SER A 200 7.53 -0.09 11.18
CA SER A 200 8.79 0.33 10.56
C SER A 200 8.70 1.61 9.73
N ARG A 201 7.51 2.23 9.62
CA ARG A 201 7.24 3.37 8.72
C ARG A 201 7.51 3.06 7.25
N GLN A 202 7.56 1.77 6.90
CA GLN A 202 7.69 1.30 5.52
C GLN A 202 6.31 0.91 4.97
N SER A 203 6.15 1.00 3.66
CA SER A 203 4.95 0.61 2.94
C SER A 203 5.34 0.21 1.52
N GLY A 204 4.53 -0.63 0.89
CA GLY A 204 4.72 -1.06 -0.49
C GLY A 204 4.81 -2.57 -0.64
N TRP A 205 5.18 -2.99 -1.84
CA TRP A 205 5.25 -4.39 -2.25
C TRP A 205 6.60 -4.71 -2.90
N PRO A 206 7.06 -5.97 -2.83
CA PRO A 206 6.42 -7.08 -2.14
C PRO A 206 6.47 -6.87 -0.62
N LEU A 207 5.47 -7.39 0.07
CA LEU A 207 5.35 -7.33 1.52
C LEU A 207 5.47 -8.77 2.05
N HIS A 208 6.43 -9.01 2.94
CA HIS A 208 6.66 -10.30 3.55
C HIS A 208 6.36 -10.24 5.04
N LEU A 209 5.65 -11.25 5.55
CA LEU A 209 5.39 -11.44 6.97
C LEU A 209 5.70 -12.87 7.37
N TRP A 210 6.26 -13.03 8.57
CA TRP A 210 6.37 -14.34 9.22
C TRP A 210 5.40 -14.35 10.38
N LEU A 211 4.45 -15.27 10.34
CA LEU A 211 3.40 -15.41 11.34
C LEU A 211 3.60 -16.70 12.13
N THR A 212 3.19 -16.72 13.38
CA THR A 212 3.02 -17.97 14.14
C THR A 212 1.93 -18.84 13.50
N PRO A 213 1.83 -20.14 13.84
CA PRO A 213 0.73 -21.00 13.36
C PRO A 213 -0.68 -20.45 13.66
N GLU A 214 -0.83 -19.59 14.68
CA GLU A 214 -2.09 -18.92 15.03
C GLU A 214 -2.31 -17.59 14.28
N GLY A 215 -1.37 -17.20 13.42
CA GLY A 215 -1.44 -15.99 12.61
C GLY A 215 -0.94 -14.71 13.31
N LEU A 216 -0.10 -14.83 14.35
CA LEU A 216 0.48 -13.66 15.02
C LEU A 216 1.78 -13.21 14.32
N PRO A 217 1.94 -11.94 13.94
CA PRO A 217 3.14 -11.44 13.27
C PRO A 217 4.39 -11.47 14.16
N VAL A 218 5.39 -12.20 13.71
CA VAL A 218 6.74 -12.29 14.29
C VAL A 218 7.65 -11.23 13.66
N PHE A 219 7.74 -11.25 12.33
CA PHE A 219 8.60 -10.37 11.55
C PHE A 219 7.90 -9.88 10.29
N SER A 220 8.34 -8.74 9.75
CA SER A 220 7.79 -8.17 8.53
C SER A 220 8.83 -7.31 7.80
N GLY A 221 8.75 -7.23 6.49
CA GLY A 221 9.53 -6.30 5.67
C GLY A 221 9.03 -6.21 4.24
N ASN A 222 9.62 -5.29 3.47
CA ASN A 222 9.34 -5.16 2.03
C ASN A 222 10.34 -5.99 1.21
N TYR A 223 10.89 -5.41 0.15
CA TYR A 223 11.89 -6.05 -0.69
C TYR A 223 13.19 -6.38 0.07
N PHE A 224 13.65 -7.62 -0.06
CA PHE A 224 14.96 -8.09 0.39
C PHE A 224 15.72 -8.67 -0.81
N PRO A 225 16.87 -8.11 -1.21
CA PRO A 225 17.60 -8.63 -2.36
C PRO A 225 18.16 -10.04 -2.10
N ALA A 226 18.42 -10.80 -3.17
CA ALA A 226 19.06 -12.12 -3.04
C ALA A 226 20.48 -12.04 -2.45
N LYS A 227 21.18 -10.93 -2.71
CA LYS A 227 22.51 -10.62 -2.17
C LYS A 227 22.49 -9.29 -1.42
N SER A 228 23.24 -9.19 -0.34
CA SER A 228 23.29 -7.96 0.46
C SER A 228 23.82 -6.82 -0.39
N SER A 229 23.20 -5.64 -0.27
CA SER A 229 23.61 -4.43 -0.97
C SER A 229 23.59 -3.24 -0.02
N GLY A 230 24.76 -2.66 0.24
CA GLY A 230 24.91 -1.61 1.25
C GLY A 230 24.37 -2.04 2.62
N ASN A 231 23.45 -1.25 3.16
CA ASN A 231 22.80 -1.51 4.46
C ASN A 231 21.57 -2.43 4.37
N GLN A 232 21.21 -2.92 3.18
CA GLN A 232 20.04 -3.76 3.00
C GLN A 232 20.40 -5.24 3.19
N ALA A 233 19.76 -5.87 4.17
CA ALA A 233 19.93 -7.30 4.43
C ALA A 233 19.38 -8.14 3.28
N ALA A 234 20.11 -9.20 2.92
CA ALA A 234 19.64 -10.18 1.95
C ALA A 234 18.54 -11.08 2.51
N TRP A 235 17.79 -11.72 1.62
CA TRP A 235 16.72 -12.65 1.98
C TRP A 235 17.19 -13.82 2.87
N ASN A 236 18.26 -14.52 2.48
CA ASN A 236 18.72 -15.74 3.16
C ASN A 236 19.08 -15.53 4.64
N PRO A 237 19.92 -14.54 5.00
CA PRO A 237 20.19 -14.24 6.41
C PRO A 237 18.93 -13.94 7.25
N ILE A 238 17.91 -13.31 6.65
CA ILE A 238 16.65 -12.99 7.34
C ILE A 238 15.87 -14.27 7.65
N ILE A 239 15.66 -15.14 6.66
CA ILE A 239 14.91 -16.39 6.87
C ILE A 239 15.64 -17.36 7.79
N GLU A 240 16.98 -17.41 7.74
CA GLU A 240 17.81 -18.19 8.66
C GLU A 240 17.66 -17.68 10.10
N HIS A 241 17.73 -16.37 10.30
CA HIS A 241 17.60 -15.78 11.63
C HIS A 241 16.22 -16.05 12.24
N ILE A 242 15.15 -15.85 11.46
CA ILE A 242 13.78 -16.08 11.92
C ILE A 242 13.56 -17.56 12.26
N GLN A 243 13.99 -18.47 11.39
CA GLN A 243 13.83 -19.91 11.62
C GLN A 243 14.61 -20.38 12.85
N ASN A 244 15.88 -19.98 12.98
CA ASN A 244 16.70 -20.39 14.13
C ASN A 244 16.14 -19.82 15.44
N SER A 245 15.71 -18.56 15.46
CA SER A 245 15.10 -17.97 16.65
C SER A 245 13.81 -18.69 17.06
N TYR A 246 12.98 -19.09 16.09
CA TYR A 246 11.75 -19.83 16.38
C TYR A 246 12.02 -21.27 16.80
N ALA A 247 12.99 -21.94 16.19
CA ALA A 247 13.40 -23.28 16.58
C ALA A 247 14.01 -23.30 18.00
N ASP A 248 14.74 -22.27 18.40
CA ASP A 248 15.36 -22.21 19.72
C ASP A 248 14.32 -22.08 20.84
N ASP A 249 13.34 -21.18 20.70
CA ASP A 249 12.27 -20.97 21.69
C ASP A 249 10.94 -20.51 21.05
N PRO A 250 10.10 -21.45 20.56
CA PRO A 250 8.81 -21.13 19.94
C PRO A 250 7.88 -20.36 20.87
N ALA A 251 7.87 -20.69 22.17
CA ALA A 251 6.99 -20.09 23.16
C ALA A 251 7.37 -18.62 23.42
N HIS A 252 8.68 -18.32 23.49
CA HIS A 252 9.16 -16.95 23.59
C HIS A 252 8.79 -16.12 22.37
N VAL A 253 9.00 -16.65 21.15
CA VAL A 253 8.64 -15.97 19.91
C VAL A 253 7.13 -15.68 19.85
N GLN A 254 6.28 -16.64 20.24
CA GLN A 254 4.84 -16.45 20.32
C GLN A 254 4.44 -15.38 21.36
N GLY A 255 5.08 -15.41 22.54
CA GLY A 255 4.87 -14.40 23.58
C GLY A 255 5.19 -12.98 23.08
N LYS A 256 6.31 -12.81 22.38
CA LYS A 256 6.71 -11.54 21.77
C LYS A 256 5.76 -11.09 20.68
N ALA A 257 5.33 -11.99 19.78
CA ALA A 257 4.36 -11.67 18.75
C ALA A 257 3.03 -11.19 19.36
N LEU A 258 2.58 -11.81 20.46
CA LEU A 258 1.36 -11.40 21.16
C LEU A 258 1.49 -10.02 21.82
N GLU A 259 2.65 -9.69 22.40
CA GLU A 259 2.93 -8.34 22.93
C GLU A 259 2.80 -7.27 21.83
N VAL A 260 3.46 -7.49 20.68
CA VAL A 260 3.44 -6.58 19.52
C VAL A 260 2.01 -6.38 19.01
N VAL A 261 1.24 -7.45 18.88
CA VAL A 261 -0.16 -7.38 18.44
C VAL A 261 -1.04 -6.60 19.42
N ARG A 262 -0.84 -6.80 20.73
CA ARG A 262 -1.58 -6.04 21.76
C ARG A 262 -1.27 -4.56 21.67
N GLU A 263 -0.01 -4.20 21.45
CA GLU A 263 0.42 -2.82 21.27
C GLU A 263 -0.17 -2.20 20.01
N TYR A 264 -0.01 -2.86 18.85
CA TYR A 264 -0.61 -2.43 17.60
C TYR A 264 -2.13 -2.22 17.75
N GLY A 265 -2.83 -3.18 18.36
CA GLY A 265 -4.27 -3.08 18.59
C GLY A 265 -4.67 -1.91 19.50
N ARG A 266 -3.83 -1.53 20.48
CA ARG A 266 -4.08 -0.32 21.30
C ARG A 266 -3.95 0.95 20.47
N GLU A 267 -2.87 1.09 19.71
CA GLU A 267 -2.62 2.27 18.87
C GLU A 267 -3.64 2.38 17.73
N TYR A 268 -3.94 1.26 17.08
CA TYR A 268 -4.96 1.19 16.03
C TYR A 268 -6.33 1.60 16.57
N ARG A 269 -6.72 1.15 17.77
CA ARG A 269 -7.98 1.60 18.39
C ARG A 269 -7.97 3.09 18.73
N LYS A 270 -6.84 3.71 19.08
CA LYS A 270 -6.80 5.17 19.31
C LYS A 270 -7.12 5.95 18.02
N LEU A 271 -6.67 5.46 16.86
CA LEU A 271 -6.97 6.06 15.56
C LEU A 271 -8.47 6.00 15.24
N TRP A 272 -9.18 4.92 15.61
CA TRP A 272 -10.58 4.70 15.22
C TRP A 272 -11.62 4.98 16.33
N LYS A 273 -11.21 5.02 17.61
CA LYS A 273 -12.07 5.34 18.75
C LYS A 273 -11.91 6.79 19.24
N SER A 274 -11.39 7.72 18.45
CA SER A 274 -11.40 9.13 18.85
C SER A 274 -12.84 9.62 18.97
N THR A 275 -13.40 9.58 20.18
CA THR A 275 -14.78 10.04 20.48
C THR A 275 -14.93 11.56 20.36
N GLY A 276 -13.85 12.28 20.06
CA GLY A 276 -13.87 13.63 19.54
C GLY A 276 -12.89 13.70 18.38
N ALA A 277 -13.37 13.55 17.15
CA ALA A 277 -12.61 14.05 16.02
C ALA A 277 -12.40 15.56 16.27
N PRO A 278 -11.17 16.10 16.09
CA PRO A 278 -11.00 17.54 16.12
C PRO A 278 -12.00 18.18 15.16
N PRO A 279 -12.48 19.42 15.42
CA PRO A 279 -13.32 20.13 14.47
C PRO A 279 -12.70 20.03 13.08
N ALA A 280 -13.52 19.79 12.05
CA ALA A 280 -13.02 19.52 10.70
C ALA A 280 -12.01 20.58 10.23
N SER A 281 -12.23 21.85 10.61
CA SER A 281 -11.31 22.96 10.33
C SER A 281 -9.92 22.82 10.97
N ALA A 282 -9.83 22.33 12.22
CA ALA A 282 -8.56 22.10 12.91
C ALA A 282 -7.78 20.94 12.28
N ALA A 283 -8.47 19.84 11.92
CA ALA A 283 -7.85 18.73 11.19
C ALA A 283 -7.34 19.17 9.82
N GLN A 284 -8.14 19.94 9.07
CA GLN A 284 -7.77 20.47 7.76
C GLN A 284 -6.56 21.40 7.87
N ALA A 285 -6.56 22.32 8.83
CA ALA A 285 -5.42 23.18 9.11
C ALA A 285 -4.14 22.38 9.42
N ALA A 286 -4.23 21.36 10.27
CA ALA A 286 -3.09 20.51 10.60
C ALA A 286 -2.60 19.69 9.38
N CYS A 287 -3.50 19.20 8.53
CA CYS A 287 -3.17 18.52 7.30
C CYS A 287 -2.43 19.46 6.33
N PHE A 288 -2.94 20.68 6.14
CA PHE A 288 -2.29 21.72 5.35
C PHE A 288 -0.89 22.05 5.90
N ASP A 289 -0.75 22.28 7.21
CA ASP A 289 0.53 22.60 7.82
C ASP A 289 1.55 21.46 7.66
N ARG A 290 1.07 20.20 7.70
CA ARG A 290 1.92 19.04 7.40
C ARG A 290 2.35 19.01 5.95
N LEU A 291 1.44 19.20 4.99
CA LEU A 291 1.78 19.24 3.56
C LEU A 291 2.76 20.37 3.25
N ARG A 292 2.50 21.56 3.80
CA ARG A 292 3.39 22.73 3.71
C ARG A 292 4.81 22.42 4.20
N SER A 293 4.96 21.66 5.29
CA SER A 293 6.29 21.26 5.80
C SER A 293 7.04 20.26 4.93
N MET A 294 6.36 19.54 4.04
CA MET A 294 6.95 18.52 3.17
C MET A 294 7.08 19.00 1.72
N PHE A 295 6.49 20.14 1.39
CA PHE A 295 6.41 20.65 0.03
C PHE A 295 7.80 21.02 -0.51
N ASP A 296 8.07 20.57 -1.72
CA ASP A 296 9.24 20.96 -2.51
C ASP A 296 8.87 22.19 -3.37
N PRO A 297 9.35 23.40 -3.03
CA PRO A 297 8.97 24.61 -3.75
C PRO A 297 9.60 24.73 -5.14
N VAL A 298 10.63 23.92 -5.45
CA VAL A 298 11.34 23.99 -6.72
C VAL A 298 10.74 23.00 -7.72
N HIS A 299 10.64 21.72 -7.32
CA HIS A 299 10.16 20.66 -8.20
C HIS A 299 8.72 20.24 -7.92
N GLY A 300 8.07 20.76 -6.88
CA GLY A 300 6.70 20.38 -6.49
C GLY A 300 6.62 18.99 -5.87
N GLY A 301 5.47 18.62 -5.32
CA GLY A 301 5.25 17.37 -4.58
C GLY A 301 5.67 17.45 -3.11
N PHE A 302 5.46 16.33 -2.39
CA PHE A 302 5.54 16.28 -0.93
C PHE A 302 6.39 15.12 -0.39
N THR A 303 7.17 14.48 -1.26
CA THR A 303 8.09 13.40 -0.87
C THR A 303 9.47 13.64 -1.46
N GLN A 304 10.47 12.99 -0.87
CA GLN A 304 11.81 12.87 -1.45
C GLN A 304 11.85 11.75 -2.49
N ALA A 305 13.02 11.42 -3.02
CA ALA A 305 13.21 10.25 -3.89
C ALA A 305 13.15 8.92 -3.09
N PRO A 306 12.46 7.87 -3.59
CA PRO A 306 11.58 7.88 -4.76
C PRO A 306 10.33 8.75 -4.53
N LYS A 307 10.01 9.60 -5.52
CA LYS A 307 9.05 10.70 -5.41
C LYS A 307 7.68 10.32 -5.94
N PHE A 308 6.65 10.43 -5.11
CA PHE A 308 5.27 10.04 -5.41
C PHE A 308 4.38 11.26 -5.65
N ALA A 309 3.46 11.16 -6.62
CA ALA A 309 2.54 12.24 -6.98
C ALA A 309 1.53 12.58 -5.87
N LEU A 310 1.16 11.60 -5.04
CA LEU A 310 0.20 11.73 -3.94
C LEU A 310 -1.12 12.44 -4.35
N PRO A 311 -1.90 11.87 -5.29
CA PRO A 311 -3.07 12.53 -5.84
C PRO A 311 -4.09 12.98 -4.78
N TYR A 312 -4.31 12.18 -3.74
CA TYR A 312 -5.22 12.56 -2.64
C TYR A 312 -4.74 13.74 -1.80
N ALA A 313 -3.42 13.99 -1.73
CA ALA A 313 -2.89 15.20 -1.11
C ALA A 313 -3.15 16.43 -1.98
N LEU A 314 -3.04 16.27 -3.31
CA LEU A 314 -3.38 17.32 -4.27
C LEU A 314 -4.89 17.60 -4.25
N GLU A 315 -5.73 16.56 -4.26
CA GLU A 315 -7.18 16.68 -4.10
C GLU A 315 -7.57 17.37 -2.80
N PHE A 316 -6.91 17.04 -1.68
CA PHE A 316 -7.10 17.74 -0.42
C PHE A 316 -6.80 19.24 -0.56
N LEU A 317 -5.65 19.61 -1.14
CA LEU A 317 -5.30 21.02 -1.31
C LEU A 317 -6.32 21.77 -2.16
N LEU A 318 -6.80 21.14 -3.24
CA LEU A 318 -7.81 21.70 -4.13
C LEU A 318 -9.14 21.97 -3.39
N ASN A 319 -9.61 20.99 -2.62
CA ASN A 319 -10.81 21.15 -1.80
C ASN A 319 -10.60 22.16 -0.66
N TYR A 320 -9.39 22.23 -0.12
CA TYR A 320 -9.05 23.14 0.97
C TYR A 320 -9.06 24.61 0.49
N THR A 321 -8.55 24.90 -0.71
CA THR A 321 -8.57 26.27 -1.27
C THR A 321 -9.98 26.76 -1.52
N ALA A 322 -10.87 25.89 -2.03
CA ALA A 322 -12.27 26.20 -2.26
C ALA A 322 -13.01 26.56 -0.96
N ARG A 323 -12.71 25.86 0.14
CA ARG A 323 -13.33 26.08 1.46
C ARG A 323 -12.85 27.34 2.17
N LEU A 324 -11.63 27.79 1.91
CA LEU A 324 -11.04 28.94 2.59
C LEU A 324 -11.64 30.29 2.17
N GLY A 325 -12.32 30.39 1.03
CA GLY A 325 -12.99 31.63 0.60
C GLY A 325 -12.03 32.80 0.39
N GLU A 326 -12.37 33.98 0.93
CA GLU A 326 -11.50 35.17 1.03
C GLU A 326 -10.49 34.99 2.18
N ASP A 327 -9.54 34.09 2.00
CA ASP A 327 -8.54 33.79 3.02
C ASP A 327 -7.62 34.98 3.32
N ARG A 328 -7.83 35.61 4.47
CA ARG A 328 -7.04 36.76 4.93
C ARG A 328 -5.66 36.37 5.49
N VAL A 329 -5.41 35.07 5.71
CA VAL A 329 -4.16 34.55 6.29
C VAL A 329 -3.20 34.04 5.21
N GLY A 330 -3.62 34.02 3.94
CA GLY A 330 -2.76 33.70 2.79
C GLY A 330 -2.54 32.21 2.50
N ARG A 331 -3.11 31.30 3.32
CA ARG A 331 -3.04 29.85 3.14
C ARG A 331 -3.64 29.38 1.81
N LYS A 332 -4.66 30.06 1.30
CA LYS A 332 -5.27 29.80 -0.01
C LYS A 332 -4.23 29.97 -1.11
N LYS A 333 -3.55 31.12 -1.12
CA LYS A 333 -2.50 31.40 -2.11
C LYS A 333 -1.33 30.42 -1.99
N GLU A 334 -0.95 30.04 -0.77
CA GLU A 334 0.08 29.02 -0.55
C GLU A 334 -0.35 27.64 -1.07
N ALA A 335 -1.59 27.21 -0.82
CA ALA A 335 -2.13 25.95 -1.33
C ALA A 335 -2.26 25.95 -2.85
N GLU A 336 -2.74 27.03 -3.46
CA GLU A 336 -2.79 27.22 -4.92
C GLU A 336 -1.38 27.14 -5.53
N ASN A 337 -0.38 27.73 -4.87
CA ASN A 337 1.01 27.63 -5.30
C ASN A 337 1.53 26.19 -5.21
N MET A 338 1.28 25.50 -4.09
CA MET A 338 1.66 24.08 -3.93
C MET A 338 1.05 23.19 -5.01
N LEU A 339 -0.23 23.38 -5.32
CA LEU A 339 -0.94 22.70 -6.41
C LEU A 339 -0.29 23.01 -7.76
N SER A 340 -0.19 24.30 -8.09
CA SER A 340 0.32 24.76 -9.39
C SER A 340 1.73 24.24 -9.67
N VAL A 341 2.66 24.37 -8.71
CA VAL A 341 4.04 23.90 -8.87
C VAL A 341 4.06 22.37 -9.02
N SER A 342 3.29 21.64 -8.21
CA SER A 342 3.26 20.17 -8.26
C SER A 342 2.67 19.66 -9.58
N LEU A 343 1.48 20.13 -9.96
CA LEU A 343 0.80 19.67 -11.18
C LEU A 343 1.58 20.06 -12.44
N SER A 344 2.15 21.27 -12.49
CA SER A 344 2.94 21.69 -13.65
C SER A 344 4.21 20.86 -13.84
N ASN A 345 4.91 20.52 -12.74
CA ASN A 345 6.11 19.68 -12.80
C ASN A 345 5.77 18.21 -13.08
N LEU A 346 4.66 17.69 -12.52
CA LEU A 346 4.16 16.36 -12.84
C LEU A 346 3.85 16.24 -14.35
N ALA A 347 3.06 17.17 -14.90
CA ALA A 347 2.63 17.14 -16.31
C ALA A 347 3.79 17.25 -17.31
N ARG A 348 4.83 18.03 -16.96
CA ARG A 348 6.01 18.25 -17.81
C ARG A 348 7.15 17.27 -17.54
N GLY A 349 7.11 16.53 -16.44
CA GLY A 349 8.13 15.59 -16.03
C GLY A 349 8.06 14.27 -16.80
N GLY A 350 9.14 13.50 -16.73
CA GLY A 350 9.18 12.12 -17.24
C GLY A 350 8.30 11.14 -16.47
N ILE A 351 7.78 11.52 -15.29
CA ILE A 351 6.71 10.78 -14.60
C ILE A 351 5.40 10.77 -15.41
N HIS A 352 5.11 11.81 -16.18
CA HIS A 352 4.03 11.78 -17.15
C HIS A 352 4.53 11.12 -18.43
N ASP A 353 3.86 10.07 -18.89
CA ASP A 353 4.20 9.42 -20.15
C ASP A 353 3.85 10.35 -21.32
N GLN A 354 4.88 11.05 -21.82
CA GLN A 354 4.75 12.04 -22.87
C GLN A 354 4.34 11.44 -24.23
N LEU A 355 4.35 10.11 -24.38
CA LEU A 355 4.01 9.41 -25.62
C LEU A 355 2.65 8.71 -25.52
N GLY A 356 2.45 7.96 -24.44
CA GLY A 356 1.26 7.12 -24.23
C GLY A 356 0.21 7.71 -23.30
N GLY A 357 0.46 8.88 -22.70
CA GLY A 357 -0.42 9.54 -21.74
C GLY A 357 -0.47 8.85 -20.36
N GLY A 358 -0.94 9.58 -19.35
CA GLY A 358 -1.06 9.07 -17.99
C GLY A 358 0.28 9.03 -17.23
N PHE A 359 0.19 8.81 -15.92
CA PHE A 359 1.31 8.97 -14.99
C PHE A 359 1.90 7.65 -14.54
N HIS A 360 3.22 7.57 -14.57
CA HIS A 360 3.98 6.56 -13.88
C HIS A 360 3.84 6.71 -12.37
N ARG A 361 3.95 5.60 -11.64
CA ARG A 361 3.61 5.53 -10.21
C ARG A 361 4.45 6.45 -9.34
N TYR A 362 5.75 6.51 -9.62
CA TYR A 362 6.70 7.36 -8.91
C TYR A 362 7.92 7.66 -9.77
N SER A 363 8.65 8.71 -9.41
CA SER A 363 9.97 9.05 -9.97
C SER A 363 11.08 8.53 -9.08
N MET A 364 12.16 8.01 -9.68
CA MET A 364 13.37 7.59 -8.96
C MET A 364 14.19 8.78 -8.44
N ASP A 365 13.96 9.97 -9.00
CA ASP A 365 14.61 11.22 -8.61
C ASP A 365 13.60 12.27 -8.12
N ILE A 366 14.12 13.38 -7.60
CA ILE A 366 13.31 14.49 -7.09
C ILE A 366 12.76 15.41 -8.20
N TYR A 367 13.29 15.31 -9.42
CA TYR A 367 13.03 16.18 -10.56
C TYR A 367 11.82 15.72 -11.40
N TRP A 368 11.25 14.56 -11.07
CA TRP A 368 10.24 13.86 -11.86
C TRP A 368 10.76 13.34 -13.21
N ALA A 369 12.07 13.15 -13.37
CA ALA A 369 12.67 12.86 -14.66
C ALA A 369 12.69 11.36 -15.00
N VAL A 370 13.05 10.50 -14.04
CA VAL A 370 13.20 9.05 -14.26
C VAL A 370 12.02 8.30 -13.65
N PRO A 371 11.01 7.89 -14.44
CA PRO A 371 9.87 7.16 -13.92
C PRO A 371 10.23 5.70 -13.56
N GLN A 372 9.48 5.16 -12.60
CA GLN A 372 9.25 3.73 -12.56
C GLN A 372 8.03 3.41 -13.44
N PHE A 373 8.23 2.60 -14.48
CA PHE A 373 7.30 2.40 -15.60
C PHE A 373 5.99 1.62 -15.29
N GLU A 374 5.49 1.65 -14.06
CA GLU A 374 4.15 1.15 -13.70
C GLU A 374 3.14 2.30 -13.73
N LYS A 375 1.91 2.05 -14.18
CA LYS A 375 0.80 2.99 -14.08
C LYS A 375 -0.32 2.37 -13.27
N MET A 376 -0.69 2.99 -12.15
CA MET A 376 -1.76 2.49 -11.28
C MET A 376 -3.08 3.16 -11.63
N LEU A 377 -4.12 2.39 -11.90
CA LEU A 377 -5.43 2.91 -12.33
C LEU A 377 -6.03 3.90 -11.33
N TYR A 378 -5.92 3.63 -10.03
CA TYR A 378 -6.44 4.53 -9.00
C TYR A 378 -5.68 5.87 -8.97
N ASP A 379 -4.38 5.88 -9.25
CA ASP A 379 -3.60 7.11 -9.34
C ASP A 379 -3.99 7.89 -10.61
N GLN A 380 -4.23 7.19 -11.73
CA GLN A 380 -4.72 7.82 -12.97
C GLN A 380 -6.06 8.51 -12.76
N GLY A 381 -7.03 7.80 -12.18
CA GLY A 381 -8.37 8.35 -11.95
C GLY A 381 -8.34 9.57 -11.04
N ALA A 382 -7.57 9.50 -9.95
CA ALA A 382 -7.46 10.61 -9.02
C ALA A 382 -6.70 11.81 -9.63
N LEU A 383 -5.60 11.59 -10.37
CA LEU A 383 -4.86 12.67 -11.03
C LEU A 383 -5.69 13.33 -12.14
N ALA A 384 -6.43 12.56 -12.94
CA ALA A 384 -7.29 13.10 -13.98
C ALA A 384 -8.36 14.05 -13.39
N GLY A 385 -9.00 13.65 -12.28
CA GLY A 385 -9.96 14.49 -11.57
C GLY A 385 -9.34 15.79 -11.06
N VAL A 386 -8.21 15.69 -10.36
CA VAL A 386 -7.49 16.84 -9.81
C VAL A 386 -7.03 17.80 -10.91
N LEU A 387 -6.46 17.30 -12.02
CA LEU A 387 -6.01 18.13 -13.13
C LEU A 387 -7.16 18.86 -13.83
N ALA A 388 -8.28 18.16 -14.06
CA ALA A 388 -9.45 18.76 -14.70
C ALA A 388 -10.03 19.91 -13.86
N GLU A 389 -10.19 19.70 -12.55
CA GLU A 389 -10.72 20.72 -11.66
C GLU A 389 -9.70 21.85 -11.39
N ALA A 390 -8.40 21.53 -11.30
CA ALA A 390 -7.34 22.54 -11.22
C ALA A 390 -7.28 23.42 -12.48
N ALA A 391 -7.55 22.87 -13.67
CA ALA A 391 -7.55 23.63 -14.92
C ALA A 391 -8.53 24.81 -14.87
N VAL A 392 -9.72 24.57 -14.28
CA VAL A 392 -10.76 25.57 -14.13
C VAL A 392 -10.47 26.51 -12.95
N THR A 393 -10.22 25.94 -11.78
CA THR A 393 -10.10 26.70 -10.52
C THR A 393 -8.84 27.58 -10.45
N LEU A 394 -7.74 27.15 -11.07
CA LEU A 394 -6.48 27.90 -11.14
C LEU A 394 -6.33 28.70 -12.45
N ASN A 395 -7.31 28.61 -13.36
CA ASN A 395 -7.25 29.19 -14.71
C ASN A 395 -5.99 28.75 -15.48
N ARG A 396 -5.75 27.44 -15.53
CA ARG A 396 -4.59 26.78 -16.15
C ARG A 396 -5.07 25.79 -17.22
N PRO A 397 -5.52 26.27 -18.39
CA PRO A 397 -6.11 25.41 -19.42
C PRO A 397 -5.14 24.33 -19.93
N GLU A 398 -3.83 24.53 -19.78
CA GLU A 398 -2.82 23.54 -20.17
C GLU A 398 -2.96 22.20 -19.41
N TYR A 399 -3.58 22.17 -18.23
CA TYR A 399 -3.83 20.92 -17.51
C TYR A 399 -4.85 20.02 -18.21
N LEU A 400 -5.74 20.58 -19.04
CA LEU A 400 -6.70 19.79 -19.82
C LEU A 400 -6.00 18.97 -20.91
N GLU A 401 -4.83 19.40 -21.39
CA GLU A 401 -4.04 18.62 -22.35
C GLU A 401 -3.49 17.35 -21.69
N THR A 402 -3.15 17.42 -20.40
CA THR A 402 -2.64 16.27 -19.62
C THR A 402 -3.75 15.29 -19.22
N VAL A 403 -5.00 15.74 -19.18
CA VAL A 403 -6.17 14.89 -18.87
C VAL A 403 -6.62 14.06 -20.07
N ARG A 404 -6.44 14.60 -21.29
CA ARG A 404 -6.80 13.95 -22.56
C ARG A 404 -5.83 12.85 -22.91
#